data_AF-A0A6J5VQ25-F1
#
_entry.id   AF-A0A6J5VQ25-F1
#
_cell.length_a   1.000
_cell.length_b   1.000
_cell.length_c   1.000
_cell.angle_alpha   90.00
_cell.angle_beta   90.00
_cell.angle_gamma   90.00
#
_symmetry.space_group_name_H-M   'P 1'
#
loop_
_entity.id
_entity.type
_entity.pdbx_description
1 polymer ?
#
loop_
_entity_poly.entity_id
_entity_poly.type
_entity_poly.pdbx_seq_one_letter_code
_entity_poly.pdbx_strand_id
1 'polypeptide(L)'
;MHAFKGNQKKLVHLWRLEGARERLRLVKADLMEEGSLDDAILEILEPAVEGTLNVLHSCKKNLSLRRVVLTSSSSAVRVKPDEDFDSNIPLDESSWSSVKLCETLRWHSVLVEV
;
A
#
# COMPACT_ATOMS: atom_id res chain seq x y z
N MET A 1 16.50 -9.31 -13.49
CA MET A 1 15.93 -9.77 -12.21
C MET A 1 17.01 -10.44 -11.39
N HIS A 2 17.52 -9.76 -10.36
CA HIS A 2 18.48 -10.36 -9.43
C HIS A 2 17.73 -11.23 -8.41
N ALA A 3 17.98 -12.54 -8.41
CA ALA A 3 17.42 -13.45 -7.43
C ALA A 3 17.95 -13.10 -6.02
N PHE A 4 17.04 -12.91 -5.07
CA PHE A 4 17.36 -12.67 -3.66
C PHE A 4 18.20 -13.84 -3.09
N LYS A 5 19.47 -13.58 -2.77
CA LYS A 5 20.41 -14.53 -2.16
C LYS A 5 20.31 -14.51 -0.63
N GLY A 6 19.12 -14.73 -0.08
CA GLY A 6 18.92 -14.94 1.35
C GLY A 6 19.37 -16.33 1.82
N ASN A 7 19.42 -16.55 3.13
CA ASN A 7 19.77 -17.85 3.72
C ASN A 7 18.71 -18.90 3.39
N GLN A 8 18.98 -19.74 2.39
CA GLN A 8 18.05 -20.75 1.89
C GLN A 8 17.59 -21.75 2.95
N LYS A 9 18.44 -22.07 3.94
CA LYS A 9 18.07 -22.97 5.04
C LYS A 9 17.00 -22.35 5.93
N LYS A 10 17.06 -21.03 6.16
CA LYS A 10 16.05 -20.30 6.94
C LYS A 10 14.74 -20.12 6.16
N LEU A 11 14.83 -19.95 4.84
CA LEU A 11 13.68 -19.58 3.99
C LEU A 11 12.91 -20.78 3.42
N VAL A 12 13.38 -22.01 3.64
CA VAL A 12 12.80 -23.22 3.06
C VAL A 12 11.31 -23.40 3.36
N HIS A 13 10.85 -22.95 4.54
CA HIS A 13 9.46 -23.08 4.96
C HIS A 13 8.53 -22.14 4.19
N LEU A 14 9.00 -20.95 3.78
CA LEU A 14 8.21 -20.00 2.98
C LEU A 14 7.92 -20.55 1.59
N TRP A 15 8.90 -21.24 0.99
CA TRP A 15 8.74 -21.88 -0.32
C TRP A 15 7.86 -23.14 -0.31
N ARG A 16 7.49 -23.64 0.88
CA ARG A 16 6.55 -24.76 1.04
C ARG A 16 5.09 -24.30 1.12
N LEU A 17 4.84 -23.00 1.21
CA LEU A 17 3.49 -22.45 1.19
C LEU A 17 2.86 -22.67 -0.20
N GLU A 18 1.55 -22.90 -0.22
CA GLU A 18 0.82 -23.14 -1.46
C GLU A 18 0.88 -21.90 -2.37
N GLY A 19 1.29 -22.11 -3.63
CA GLY A 19 1.44 -21.04 -4.60
C GLY A 19 2.68 -20.15 -4.40
N ALA A 20 3.57 -20.48 -3.47
CA ALA A 20 4.74 -19.66 -3.18
C ALA A 20 5.72 -19.60 -4.36
N ARG A 21 5.87 -20.69 -5.13
CA ARG A 21 6.80 -20.72 -6.26
C ARG A 21 6.38 -19.78 -7.40
N GLU A 22 5.09 -19.50 -7.49
CA GLU A 22 4.48 -18.69 -8.54
C GLU A 22 4.26 -17.25 -8.08
N ARG A 23 3.92 -17.04 -6.79
CA ARG A 23 3.46 -15.74 -6.28
C ARG A 23 4.35 -15.13 -5.19
N LEU A 24 5.19 -15.90 -4.50
CA LEU A 24 6.03 -15.35 -3.43
C LEU A 24 7.29 -14.71 -4.01
N ARG A 25 7.47 -13.42 -3.73
CA ARG A 25 8.72 -12.69 -3.96
C ARG A 25 9.35 -12.33 -2.63
N LEU A 26 10.64 -12.62 -2.48
CA LEU A 26 11.40 -12.24 -1.30
C LEU A 26 12.29 -11.06 -1.66
N VAL A 27 12.18 -9.97 -0.89
CA VAL A 27 12.99 -8.76 -1.02
C VAL A 27 13.88 -8.65 0.22
N LYS A 28 15.12 -8.20 0.04
CA LYS A 28 15.99 -7.87 1.18
C LYS A 28 15.57 -6.51 1.70
N ALA A 29 15.21 -6.43 2.98
CA ALA A 29 14.99 -5.18 3.68
C ALA A 29 15.58 -5.26 5.08
N ASP A 30 16.16 -4.17 5.55
CA ASP A 30 16.65 -3.99 6.91
C ASP A 30 15.85 -2.86 7.57
N LEU A 31 15.27 -3.14 8.73
CA LEU A 31 14.45 -2.19 9.49
C LEU A 31 15.26 -1.01 10.04
N MET A 32 16.57 -1.18 10.19
CA MET A 32 17.47 -0.15 10.71
C MET A 32 18.14 0.66 9.60
N GLU A 33 17.94 0.28 8.34
CA GLU A 33 18.50 0.97 7.17
C GLU A 33 17.42 1.78 6.48
N GLU A 34 17.55 3.11 6.55
CA GLU A 34 16.69 4.02 5.80
C GLU A 34 16.80 3.72 4.29
N GLY A 35 15.66 3.63 3.59
CA GLY A 35 15.62 3.28 2.17
C GLY A 35 15.35 1.80 1.87
N SER A 36 15.66 0.90 2.81
CA SER A 36 15.71 -0.56 2.53
C SER A 36 14.37 -1.20 2.17
N LEU A 37 13.25 -0.51 2.41
CA LEU A 37 11.88 -0.95 2.10
C LEU A 37 11.27 -0.25 0.88
N ASP A 38 11.93 0.74 0.28
CA ASP A 38 11.28 1.63 -0.70
C ASP A 38 10.86 0.86 -1.96
N ASP A 39 11.75 0.03 -2.49
CA ASP A 39 11.46 -0.81 -3.65
C ASP A 39 10.30 -1.79 -3.38
N ALA A 40 10.29 -2.42 -2.21
CA ALA A 40 9.24 -3.37 -1.82
C ALA A 40 7.87 -2.69 -1.67
N ILE A 41 7.86 -1.45 -1.20
CA ILE A 41 6.66 -0.63 -1.06
C ILE A 41 6.16 -0.17 -2.43
N LEU A 42 7.04 0.32 -3.31
CA LEU A 42 6.68 0.75 -4.66
C LEU A 42 6.10 -0.42 -5.47
N GLU A 43 6.66 -1.62 -5.32
CA GLU A 43 6.12 -2.85 -5.93
C GLU A 43 4.67 -3.16 -5.51
N ILE A 44 4.19 -2.64 -4.38
CA ILE A 44 2.81 -2.82 -3.89
C ILE A 44 1.93 -1.63 -4.27
N LEU A 45 2.46 -0.41 -4.13
CA LEU A 45 1.68 0.82 -4.31
C LEU A 45 1.29 1.03 -5.78
N GLU A 46 2.23 0.88 -6.71
CA GLU A 46 1.94 1.12 -8.13
C GLU A 46 0.84 0.18 -8.67
N PRO A 47 0.88 -1.15 -8.42
CA PRO A 47 -0.19 -2.04 -8.86
C PRO A 47 -1.54 -1.75 -8.19
N ALA A 48 -1.55 -1.31 -6.92
CA ALA A 48 -2.80 -0.96 -6.23
C ALA A 48 -3.47 0.26 -6.86
N VAL A 49 -2.68 1.29 -7.20
CA VAL A 49 -3.16 2.50 -7.90
C VAL A 49 -3.64 2.14 -9.30
N GLU A 50 -2.83 1.43 -10.07
CA GLU A 50 -3.18 1.05 -11.45
C GLU A 50 -4.40 0.12 -11.50
N GLY A 51 -4.50 -0.83 -10.57
CA GLY A 51 -5.66 -1.71 -10.44
C GLY A 51 -6.95 -0.92 -10.19
N THR A 52 -6.90 0.05 -9.29
CA THR A 52 -8.04 0.94 -9.00
C THR A 52 -8.42 1.77 -10.24
N LEU A 53 -7.43 2.39 -10.90
CA LEU A 53 -7.67 3.18 -12.12
C LEU A 53 -8.27 2.34 -13.24
N ASN A 54 -7.77 1.12 -13.45
CA ASN A 54 -8.28 0.21 -14.47
C ASN A 54 -9.77 -0.14 -14.25
N VAL A 55 -10.17 -0.40 -13.00
CA VAL A 55 -11.58 -0.63 -12.64
C VAL A 55 -12.40 0.63 -12.91
N LEU A 56 -11.96 1.80 -12.45
CA LEU A 56 -12.67 3.06 -12.64
C LEU A 56 -12.79 3.45 -14.12
N HIS A 57 -11.75 3.24 -14.92
CA HIS A 57 -11.78 3.43 -16.37
C HIS A 57 -12.77 2.50 -17.06
N SER A 58 -12.92 1.26 -16.58
CA SER A 58 -13.91 0.33 -17.09
C SER A 58 -15.33 0.74 -16.70
N CYS A 59 -15.53 1.18 -15.45
CA CYS A 59 -16.81 1.72 -14.98
C CYS A 59 -17.25 2.94 -15.80
N LYS A 60 -16.32 3.85 -16.13
CA LYS A 60 -16.59 5.05 -16.95
C LYS A 60 -17.13 4.74 -18.34
N LYS A 61 -16.79 3.59 -18.92
CA LYS A 61 -17.25 3.18 -20.26
C LYS A 61 -18.68 2.63 -20.24
N ASN A 62 -19.23 2.28 -19.08
CA ASN A 62 -20.56 1.69 -18.96
C ASN A 62 -21.63 2.78 -18.72
N LEU A 63 -22.41 3.09 -19.76
CA LEU A 63 -23.47 4.10 -19.70
C LEU A 63 -24.63 3.76 -18.75
N SER A 64 -24.77 2.50 -18.32
CA SER A 64 -25.79 2.06 -17.38
C SER A 64 -25.36 2.12 -15.91
N LEU A 65 -24.04 2.29 -15.66
CA LEU A 65 -23.48 2.31 -14.32
C LEU A 65 -23.83 3.63 -13.62
N ARG A 66 -24.43 3.55 -12.44
CA ARG A 66 -24.96 4.71 -11.71
C ARG A 66 -24.07 5.20 -10.56
N ARG A 67 -23.30 4.28 -9.95
CA ARG A 67 -22.48 4.57 -8.77
C ARG A 67 -21.36 3.55 -8.66
N VAL A 68 -20.17 4.01 -8.29
CA VAL A 68 -19.08 3.18 -7.79
C VAL A 68 -18.96 3.44 -6.29
N VAL A 69 -18.80 2.39 -5.51
CA VAL A 69 -18.43 2.49 -4.09
C VAL A 69 -17.00 1.98 -3.99
N LEU A 70 -16.10 2.83 -3.51
CA LEU A 70 -14.69 2.48 -3.31
C LEU A 70 -14.45 2.26 -1.83
N THR A 71 -13.91 1.11 -1.46
CA THR A 71 -13.49 0.83 -0.09
C THR A 71 -12.15 1.51 0.16
N SER A 72 -12.18 2.63 0.89
CA SER A 72 -10.98 3.33 1.35
C SER A 72 -10.66 2.95 2.80
N SER A 73 -9.54 3.48 3.33
CA SER A 73 -9.10 3.25 4.70
C SER A 73 -9.15 4.55 5.52
N SER A 74 -9.37 4.43 6.83
CA SER A 74 -9.23 5.56 7.77
C SER A 74 -7.83 6.19 7.75
N SER A 75 -6.82 5.43 7.31
CA SER A 75 -5.46 5.94 7.11
C SER A 75 -5.36 7.03 6.04
N ALA A 76 -6.34 7.17 5.14
CA ALA A 76 -6.41 8.28 4.20
C ALA A 76 -6.82 9.61 4.87
N VAL A 77 -7.28 9.58 6.13
CA VAL A 77 -7.80 10.73 6.87
C VAL A 77 -6.94 11.10 8.10
N ARG A 78 -6.37 10.10 8.77
CA ARG A 78 -5.80 10.24 10.12
C ARG A 78 -4.33 10.69 10.19
N VAL A 79 -3.55 10.61 9.11
CA VAL A 79 -2.11 10.88 9.15
C VAL A 79 -1.85 12.35 8.91
N LYS A 80 -1.58 13.10 9.98
CA LYS A 80 -1.34 14.55 9.94
C LYS A 80 -0.04 14.91 10.66
N PRO A 81 0.66 15.98 10.25
CA PRO A 81 1.76 16.54 11.02
C PRO A 81 1.29 16.88 12.44
N ASP A 82 2.18 16.79 13.42
CA ASP A 82 1.85 17.12 14.82
C ASP A 82 1.31 18.55 14.96
N GLU A 83 1.79 19.48 14.11
CA GLU A 83 1.33 20.87 14.06
C GLU A 83 -0.13 21.03 13.62
N ASP A 84 -0.63 20.09 12.80
CA ASP A 84 -2.01 20.07 12.29
C ASP A 84 -2.92 19.16 13.13
N PHE A 85 -2.38 18.47 14.14
CA PHE A 85 -3.11 17.54 14.97
C PHE A 85 -3.67 18.25 16.21
N ASP A 86 -4.97 18.55 16.18
CA ASP A 86 -5.72 19.00 17.36
C ASP A 86 -6.73 17.93 17.79
N SER A 87 -6.53 17.38 18.99
CA SER A 87 -7.42 16.37 19.59
C SER A 87 -8.86 16.86 19.83
N ASN A 88 -9.09 18.18 19.82
CA ASN A 88 -10.42 18.77 19.98
C ASN A 88 -11.16 18.93 18.65
N ILE A 89 -10.50 18.73 17.51
CA ILE A 89 -11.12 18.83 16.19
C ILE A 89 -11.46 17.40 15.73
N PRO A 90 -12.76 17.04 15.65
CA PRO A 90 -13.15 15.74 15.13
C PRO A 90 -12.74 15.60 13.67
N LEU A 91 -12.28 14.40 13.30
CA LEU A 91 -12.06 14.06 11.90
C LEU A 91 -13.40 13.78 11.21
N ASP A 92 -13.56 14.29 10.01
CA ASP A 92 -14.72 14.12 9.15
C ASP A 92 -14.29 13.81 7.70
N GLU A 93 -15.24 13.71 6.78
CA GLU A 93 -14.96 13.42 5.36
C GLU A 93 -14.28 14.58 4.61
N SER A 94 -14.15 15.76 5.24
CA SER A 94 -13.34 16.86 4.70
C SER A 94 -11.87 16.76 5.09
N SER A 95 -11.54 15.88 6.03
CA SER A 95 -10.19 15.67 6.55
C SER A 95 -9.39 14.73 5.65
N TRP A 96 -8.16 15.13 5.31
CA TRP A 96 -7.22 14.32 4.52
C TRP A 96 -5.88 14.16 5.22
N SER A 97 -5.23 13.04 4.91
CA SER A 97 -3.87 12.76 5.36
C SER A 97 -2.83 13.52 4.54
N SER A 98 -1.73 13.87 5.18
CA SER A 98 -0.57 14.49 4.51
C SER A 98 0.17 13.44 3.68
N VAL A 99 0.13 13.59 2.37
CA VAL A 99 0.87 12.73 1.42
C VAL A 99 2.35 12.70 1.77
N LYS A 100 2.95 13.88 1.98
CA LYS A 100 4.36 14.02 2.34
C LYS A 100 4.72 13.29 3.63
N LEU A 101 3.84 13.34 4.63
CA LEU A 101 4.06 12.63 5.90
C LEU A 101 3.86 11.12 5.73
N CYS A 102 2.90 10.68 4.92
CA CYS A 102 2.72 9.26 4.62
C CYS A 102 3.95 8.67 3.92
N GLU A 103 4.52 9.39 2.96
CA GLU A 103 5.77 9.04 2.28
C GLU A 103 6.94 8.97 3.28
N THR A 104 7.04 9.97 4.17
CA THR A 104 8.14 10.08 5.14
C THR A 104 8.07 9.03 6.23
N LEU A 105 6.89 8.83 6.83
CA LEU A 105 6.68 7.84 7.88
C LEU A 105 6.82 6.42 7.34
N ARG A 106 6.69 6.22 6.01
CA ARG A 106 6.64 4.90 5.37
C ARG A 106 5.49 4.04 5.91
N TRP A 107 4.51 4.65 6.59
CA TRP A 107 3.25 4.04 6.99
C TRP A 107 2.36 3.95 5.77
N HIS A 108 2.73 3.04 4.87
CA HIS A 108 1.84 2.53 3.85
C HIS A 108 0.85 1.62 4.56
N SER A 109 -0.01 2.24 5.36
CA SER A 109 -1.24 1.61 5.79
C SER A 109 -1.95 1.27 4.50
N VAL A 110 -1.91 -0.01 4.15
CA VAL A 110 -2.38 -0.62 2.91
C VAL A 110 -3.52 0.20 2.28
N LEU A 111 -3.16 0.87 1.18
CA LEU A 111 -4.10 1.51 0.28
C LEU A 111 -4.76 0.42 -0.54
N VAL A 112 -6.09 0.53 -0.62
CA VAL A 112 -7.04 -0.26 -1.43
C VAL A 112 -7.34 -1.64 -0.86
N GLU A 113 -8.38 -1.72 -0.01
CA GLU A 113 -9.20 -2.93 0.01
C GLU A 113 -10.20 -2.84 -1.15
N VAL A 114 -10.36 -3.95 -1.87
CA VAL A 114 -11.27 -4.10 -3.02
C VAL A 114 -12.70 -4.24 -2.52
#